data_AF-A0A3P6F0Y3-F1
#
_entry.id   AF-A0A3P6F0Y3-F1
#
_cell.length_a   1.000
_cell.length_b   1.000
_cell.length_c   1.000
_cell.angle_alpha   90.00
_cell.angle_beta   90.00
_cell.angle_gamma   90.00
#
_symmetry.space_group_name_H-M   'P 1'
#
loop_
_entity.id
_entity.type
_entity.pdbx_description
1 polymer ?
#
loop_
_entity_poly.entity_id
_entity_poly.type
_entity_poly.pdbx_seq_one_letter_code
_entity_poly.pdbx_strand_id
1 'polypeptide(L)' 'MRIDLFTKRLNLGYIPLVVEPKRQSYILDDEDVFVYLTSVDKKERRSILHVEDIEELKIVQITEQLSRVKKEKLI' A
#
# COMPACT_ATOMS: atom_id res chain seq x y z
N MET A 1 -5.51 -12.83 -20.29
CA MET A 1 -4.90 -11.65 -19.64
C MET A 1 -3.38 -11.81 -19.77
N ARG A 2 -2.71 -10.91 -20.51
CA ARG A 2 -1.27 -11.02 -20.78
C ARG A 2 -0.57 -10.29 -19.64
N ILE A 3 -0.03 -11.04 -18.67
CA ILE A 3 0.73 -10.46 -17.57
C ILE A 3 2.11 -10.12 -18.15
N ASP A 4 2.40 -8.83 -18.24
CA ASP A 4 3.71 -8.34 -18.70
C ASP A 4 4.80 -8.75 -17.71
N LEU A 5 5.94 -9.23 -18.21
CA LEU A 5 7.04 -9.74 -17.37
C LEU A 5 7.71 -8.60 -16.56
N PHE A 6 7.49 -7.34 -16.97
CA PHE A 6 7.89 -6.14 -16.23
C PHE A 6 6.81 -5.65 -15.24
N THR A 7 6.01 -6.57 -14.69
CA THR A 7 4.98 -6.19 -13.70
C THR A 7 5.64 -5.67 -12.43
N LYS A 8 5.55 -4.35 -12.24
CA LYS A 8 5.95 -3.68 -11.00
C LYS A 8 5.19 -4.29 -9.83
N ARG A 9 5.88 -4.69 -8.77
CA ARG A 9 5.22 -5.25 -7.57
C ARG A 9 4.61 -4.12 -6.75
N LEU A 10 3.28 -4.11 -6.66
CA LEU A 10 2.53 -3.14 -5.88
C LEU A 10 1.94 -3.80 -4.64
N ASN A 11 1.97 -3.10 -3.51
CA ASN A 11 1.18 -3.41 -2.33
C ASN A 11 -0.12 -2.61 -2.40
N LEU A 12 -1.25 -3.30 -2.28
CA LEU A 12 -2.58 -2.69 -2.27
C LEU A 12 -3.13 -2.75 -0.85
N GLY A 13 -3.28 -1.58 -0.22
CA GLY A 13 -3.95 -1.42 1.07
C GLY A 13 -5.20 -0.58 0.94
N TYR A 14 -6.12 -0.64 1.88
CA TYR A 14 -7.25 0.27 1.94
C TYR A 14 -7.64 0.60 3.38
N ILE A 15 -8.20 1.80 3.58
CA ILE A 15 -8.76 2.21 4.87
C ILE A 15 -10.28 1.99 4.82
N PRO A 16 -10.81 0.97 5.52
CA PRO A 16 -12.24 0.72 5.53
C PRO A 16 -12.99 1.87 6.22
N LEU A 17 -14.01 2.39 5.53
CA LEU A 17 -14.90 3.43 6.09
C LEU A 17 -16.16 2.83 6.76
N VAL A 18 -16.45 1.55 6.51
CA VAL A 18 -17.66 0.84 6.95
C VAL A 18 -17.63 0.53 8.45
N VAL A 19 -16.46 0.21 8.96
CA VAL A 19 -16.11 0.15 10.38
C VAL A 19 -15.32 1.41 10.68
N GLU A 20 -15.53 2.02 11.85
CA GLU A 20 -14.65 3.10 12.36
C GLU A 20 -13.20 2.83 11.91
N PRO A 21 -12.51 3.78 11.27
CA PRO A 21 -11.23 3.54 10.61
C PRO A 21 -10.17 3.24 11.67
N LYS A 22 -10.11 1.99 12.10
CA LYS A 22 -9.27 1.53 13.21
C LYS A 22 -7.94 0.98 12.70
N ARG A 23 -7.93 0.32 11.53
CA ARG A 23 -6.72 -0.25 10.90
C ARG A 23 -6.82 -0.33 9.37
N GLN A 24 -5.68 -0.10 8.72
CA GLN A 24 -5.49 -0.36 7.29
C GLN A 24 -5.62 -1.87 7.03
N SER A 25 -6.35 -2.23 5.98
CA SER A 25 -6.49 -3.60 5.47
C SER A 25 -5.69 -3.74 4.17
N TYR A 26 -5.34 -4.96 3.78
CA TYR A 26 -4.57 -5.23 2.55
C TYR A 26 -5.40 -6.11 1.62
N ILE A 27 -5.19 -5.93 0.32
CA ILE A 27 -5.74 -6.79 -0.74
C ILE A 27 -4.64 -7.78 -1.11
N LEU A 28 -4.84 -9.05 -0.76
CA LEU A 28 -3.87 -10.13 -0.97
C LEU A 28 -4.28 -11.05 -2.13
N ASP A 29 -5.59 -11.22 -2.34
CA ASP A 29 -6.16 -12.07 -3.38
C ASP A 29 -7.41 -11.45 -4.04
N ASP A 30 -8.00 -12.18 -4.98
CA ASP A 30 -9.18 -11.75 -5.75
C ASP A 30 -10.44 -11.63 -4.88
N GLU A 31 -10.51 -12.35 -3.76
CA GLU A 31 -11.64 -12.30 -2.83
C GLU A 31 -11.60 -10.99 -2.04
N ASP A 32 -10.41 -10.56 -1.61
CA ASP A 32 -10.19 -9.25 -1.02
C ASP A 32 -10.53 -8.10 -2.00
N VAL A 33 -10.22 -8.26 -3.29
CA VAL A 33 -10.59 -7.29 -4.34
C VAL A 33 -12.11 -7.13 -4.39
N PHE A 34 -12.84 -8.24 -4.40
CA PHE A 34 -14.30 -8.22 -4.41
C PHE A 34 -14.85 -7.50 -3.19
N VAL A 35 -14.35 -7.82 -1.99
CA VAL A 35 -14.76 -7.17 -0.74
C VAL A 35 -14.53 -5.66 -0.81
N TYR A 36 -13.35 -5.21 -1.26
CA TYR A 36 -13.05 -3.79 -1.43
C TYR A 36 -14.06 -3.10 -2.37
N LEU A 37 -14.34 -3.70 -3.52
CA LEU A 37 -15.22 -3.11 -4.55
C LEU A 37 -16.69 -3.03 -4.09
N THR A 38 -17.16 -3.99 -3.29
CA THR A 38 -18.56 -4.04 -2.84
C THR A 38 -18.81 -3.33 -1.51
N SER A 39 -17.75 -3.05 -0.73
CA SER A 39 -17.89 -2.46 0.61
C SER A 39 -18.11 -0.94 0.53
N VAL A 40 -19.32 -0.52 0.95
CA VAL A 40 -19.67 0.89 1.13
C VAL A 40 -20.17 1.15 2.55
N ASP A 41 -19.96 2.36 3.05
CA ASP A 41 -20.47 2.74 4.37
C ASP A 41 -21.97 3.08 4.35
N LYS A 42 -22.53 3.45 5.50
CA LYS A 42 -23.95 3.82 5.64
C LYS A 42 -24.37 5.06 4.82
N LYS A 43 -23.40 5.79 4.26
CA LYS A 43 -23.59 6.97 3.41
C LYS A 43 -23.17 6.68 1.96
N GLU A 44 -23.06 5.40 1.59
CA GLU A 44 -22.63 4.92 0.27
C GLU A 44 -21.22 5.36 -0.14
N ARG A 45 -20.36 5.69 0.83
CA ARG A 45 -18.97 6.08 0.56
C ARG A 45 -18.09 4.84 0.46
N ARG A 46 -17.19 4.85 -0.52
CA ARG A 46 -16.21 3.77 -0.75
C ARG A 46 -14.96 3.98 0.10
N SER A 47 -14.34 2.86 0.45
CA SER A 47 -13.05 2.85 1.14
C SER A 47 -11.93 3.45 0.28
N ILE A 48 -10.96 4.11 0.93
CA ILE A 48 -9.83 4.74 0.23
C ILE A 48 -8.78 3.68 -0.07
N LEU A 49 -8.41 3.53 -1.35
CA LEU A 49 -7.32 2.65 -1.77
C LEU A 49 -5.98 3.37 -1.65
N HIS A 50 -5.04 2.71 -1.00
CA HIS A 50 -3.64 3.11 -0.85
C HIS A 50 -2.78 2.16 -1.67
N VAL A 51 -2.00 2.69 -2.61
CA VAL A 51 -1.17 1.91 -3.52
C VAL A 51 0.29 2.26 -3.25
N GLU A 52 1.07 1.26 -2.88
CA GLU A 52 2.50 1.39 -2.63
C GLU A 52 3.30 0.63 -3.66
N ASP A 53 4.31 1.28 -4.21
CA ASP A 53 5.31 0.62 -5.03
C ASP A 53 6.45 0.10 -4.17
N ILE A 54 6.59 -1.23 -4.13
CA ILE A 54 7.53 -1.91 -3.27
C ILE A 54 8.98 -1.65 -3.71
N GLU A 55 9.23 -1.52 -5.01
CA GLU A 55 10.59 -1.34 -5.52
C GLU A 55 11.10 0.07 -5.23
N GLU A 56 10.27 1.08 -5.44
CA GLU A 56 10.58 2.46 -5.10
C GLU A 56 10.73 2.66 -3.59
N LEU A 57 9.88 2.02 -2.77
CA LEU A 57 10.01 2.06 -1.31
C LEU A 57 11.35 1.48 -0.81
N LYS A 58 11.81 0.38 -1.38
CA LYS A 58 13.13 -0.19 -1.02
C LYS A 58 14.27 0.77 -1.34
N ILE A 59 14.21 1.43 -2.49
CA ILE A 59 15.22 2.42 -2.89
C ILE A 59 15.22 3.58 -1.89
N VAL A 60 14.06 4.15 -1.57
CA VAL A 60 13.95 5.25 -0.60
C VAL A 60 14.49 4.86 0.77
N GLN A 61 14.12 3.68 1.29
CA GLN A 61 14.61 3.19 2.59
C GLN A 61 16.14 3.01 2.63
N ILE A 62 16.73 2.44 1.59
CA ILE A 62 18.19 2.29 1.47
C ILE A 62 18.86 3.67 1.46
N THR A 63 18.31 4.61 0.69
CA THR A 63 18.86 5.96 0.56
C THR A 63 18.82 6.72 1.89
N GLU A 64 17.74 6.58 2.64
CA GLU A 64 17.55 7.18 3.96
C GLU A 64 18.51 6.58 5.01
N GLN A 65 18.67 5.25 5.03
CA GLN A 65 19.65 4.60 5.90
C GLN A 65 21.08 5.06 5.61
N LEU A 66 21.46 5.15 4.32
CA LEU A 66 22.78 5.65 3.92
C LEU A 66 23.02 7.12 4.31
N SER A 67 21.98 7.96 4.25
CA SER A 67 22.02 9.35 4.71
C SER A 67 22.28 9.44 6.21
N ARG A 68 21.61 8.60 7.01
CA ARG A 68 21.78 8.56 8.49
C ARG A 68 23.17 8.08 8.88
N VAL A 69 23.68 7.01 8.26
CA VAL A 69 25.04 6.49 8.51
C VAL A 69 26.11 7.51 8.13
N LYS A 70 25.93 8.28 7.04
CA LYS A 70 26.85 9.35 6.67
C LYS A 70 26.87 10.50 7.67
N LYS A 71 25.73 10.83 8.28
CA LYS A 71 25.65 11.85 9.35
C LYS A 71 26.35 11.40 10.62
N GLU A 72 26.23 10.13 11.00
CA GLU A 72 26.88 9.57 12.20
C GLU A 72 28.40 9.45 12.08
N LYS A 73 28.94 9.27 10.87
CA LYS A 73 30.40 9.26 10.62
C LYS A 73 31.06 10.65 10.56
N LEU A 74 30.28 11.72 10.56
CA LEU A 74 30.76 13.10 10.47
C LEU A 74 30.86 13.80 11.85
N ILE A 75 30.61 13.06 12.94
CA ILE A 75 30.62 13.53 14.33
C ILE A 75 31.86 13.02 15.05
#